data_AF-A0AAY5KL27-F1
#
_entry.id   AF-A0AAY5KL27-F1
#
_cell.length_a   1.000
_cell.length_b   1.000
_cell.length_c   1.000
_cell.angle_alpha   90.00
_cell.angle_beta   90.00
_cell.angle_gamma   90.00
#
_symmetry.space_group_name_H-M   'P 1'
#
loop_
_entity.id
_entity.type
_entity.pdbx_description
1 polymer ?
#
loop_
_entity_poly.entity_id
_entity_poly.type
_entity_poly.pdbx_seq_one_letter_code
_entity_poly.pdbx_strand_id
1 'polypeptide(L)'
;MHVLKLRVWTYKLAFELTPFRSLFFFLPKTPLSVRLVDLLFCLAVHMFVLLAAAVCTKAGKAIVSRQFVEMTRTRVEGLLAAFPKLMNTGKQHTFVETESVRYVYQPLEKLYMVLVTTKNSNILEDLETLRLFSRVIPEYCRVLEEGEISDHCFDLIFAFDEIVALGYRENVNLAQIRTFTEMDSHEEKVFRAVRETQEREAKAEMRRKAKELQQARRDADRSGKKSPGFSGGFGSMSSSSNATIITDTLMEPEKPKASPVPARASGPSKALKLSARGKEVDDFVDKLKSEGQVIMPTSGKRPTEASKSLPSPINTESVHLRCEEKISLTCGRDGGLQNMEVLGMITLRVADEKNGRIRLTINNGDKKGVQLQTHPNVDKKLFTTDSVLGLKNPDKSFPLNNDVGVLKWRLQTTDETLIPLTINCWPSESATGCDVNIEYELQEEALELNDVVISIPVPAGVGAPVIGDLDGEYRHDSRRNVLEWCLPVVDVNNKTGSLEFSVAGQPNDFFPVNVSFISKGNYCDITVAKVCQVDGQVPVRFSSETSFLVDKYEIL
;
A
#
# COMPACT_ATOMS: atom_id res chain seq x y z
N MET A 1 -16.47 -0.66 -23.45
CA MET A 1 -15.31 -0.82 -22.53
C MET A 1 -15.01 -2.28 -22.18
N HIS A 2 -15.99 -3.12 -21.82
CA HIS A 2 -15.75 -4.54 -21.46
C HIS A 2 -15.00 -5.37 -22.52
N VAL A 3 -15.28 -5.18 -23.81
CA VAL A 3 -14.64 -5.97 -24.90
C VAL A 3 -13.19 -5.53 -25.15
N LEU A 4 -12.84 -4.27 -24.85
CA LEU A 4 -11.46 -3.77 -24.98
C LEU A 4 -10.60 -4.23 -23.80
N LYS A 5 -11.12 -4.21 -22.57
CA LYS A 5 -10.45 -4.79 -21.39
C LYS A 5 -10.21 -6.29 -21.62
N LEU A 6 -11.18 -7.06 -22.14
CA LEU A 6 -11.00 -8.49 -22.44
C LEU A 6 -9.85 -8.77 -23.42
N ARG A 7 -9.73 -7.96 -24.49
CA ARG A 7 -8.66 -8.13 -25.50
C ARG A 7 -7.29 -7.77 -24.93
N VAL A 8 -7.16 -6.67 -24.19
CA VAL A 8 -5.89 -6.29 -23.57
C VAL A 8 -5.45 -7.33 -22.53
N TRP A 9 -6.40 -7.92 -21.79
CA TRP A 9 -6.12 -8.99 -20.81
C TRP A 9 -5.65 -10.28 -21.47
N THR A 10 -6.22 -10.69 -22.60
CA THR A 10 -5.74 -11.90 -23.34
C THR A 10 -4.28 -11.78 -23.81
N TYR A 11 -3.80 -10.58 -24.11
CA TYR A 11 -2.41 -10.35 -24.49
C TYR A 11 -1.47 -10.21 -23.29
N LYS A 12 -1.96 -9.71 -22.14
CA LYS A 12 -1.18 -9.56 -20.91
C LYS A 12 -1.00 -10.90 -20.18
N LEU A 13 -2.03 -11.76 -20.14
CA LEU A 13 -1.94 -13.13 -19.59
C LEU A 13 -0.96 -14.02 -20.35
N ALA A 14 -0.81 -13.83 -21.66
CA ALA A 14 0.13 -14.59 -22.47
C ALA A 14 1.61 -14.26 -22.17
N PHE A 15 1.88 -13.11 -21.53
CA PHE A 15 3.23 -12.62 -21.26
C PHE A 15 3.70 -12.94 -19.82
N GLU A 16 2.79 -12.97 -18.84
CA GLU A 16 3.12 -13.21 -17.42
C GLU A 16 3.16 -14.69 -17.01
N LEU A 17 2.64 -15.62 -17.82
CA LEU A 17 2.72 -17.07 -17.57
C LEU A 17 4.01 -17.72 -18.11
N THR A 18 5.13 -17.03 -18.03
CA THR A 18 6.46 -17.58 -18.38
C THR A 18 6.98 -18.70 -17.46
N PRO A 19 6.61 -18.85 -16.17
CA PRO A 19 7.16 -19.94 -15.35
C PRO A 19 6.45 -21.28 -15.54
N PHE A 20 5.25 -21.33 -16.13
CA PHE A 20 4.54 -22.60 -16.38
C PHE A 20 4.96 -23.32 -17.67
N ARG A 21 5.84 -22.72 -18.48
CA ARG A 21 6.32 -23.29 -19.74
C ARG A 21 7.08 -24.61 -19.57
N SER A 22 7.60 -24.90 -18.38
CA SER A 22 8.38 -26.12 -18.13
C SER A 22 7.53 -27.39 -18.02
N LEU A 23 6.23 -27.27 -17.70
CA LEU A 23 5.30 -28.42 -17.70
C LEU A 23 4.70 -28.70 -19.10
N PHE A 24 4.78 -27.73 -20.01
CA PHE A 24 4.17 -27.76 -21.34
C PHE A 24 4.99 -28.51 -22.40
N PHE A 25 6.24 -28.88 -22.13
CA PHE A 25 7.13 -29.50 -23.13
C PHE A 25 6.88 -30.99 -23.37
N PHE A 26 6.07 -31.66 -22.54
CA PHE A 26 5.92 -33.13 -22.57
C PHE A 26 4.59 -33.68 -23.11
N LEU A 27 3.64 -32.84 -23.53
CA LEU A 27 2.34 -33.32 -24.04
C LEU A 27 2.19 -33.16 -25.56
N PRO A 28 1.79 -34.21 -26.31
CA PRO A 28 1.63 -34.14 -27.75
C PRO A 28 0.44 -33.24 -28.13
N LYS A 29 0.68 -32.32 -29.09
CA LYS A 29 -0.30 -31.36 -29.63
C LYS A 29 -1.41 -32.06 -30.41
N THR A 30 -2.41 -32.58 -29.70
CA THR A 30 -3.68 -33.06 -30.27
C THR A 30 -4.84 -32.17 -29.81
N PRO A 31 -5.95 -32.06 -30.56
CA PRO A 31 -7.11 -31.25 -30.17
C PRO A 31 -7.76 -31.67 -28.83
N LEU A 32 -7.48 -32.89 -28.35
CA LEU A 32 -7.86 -33.35 -27.01
C LEU A 32 -7.07 -32.65 -25.89
N SER A 33 -5.79 -32.30 -26.13
CA SER A 33 -4.93 -31.63 -25.15
C SER A 33 -5.37 -30.19 -24.89
N VAL A 34 -5.90 -29.48 -25.88
CA VAL A 34 -6.43 -28.12 -25.70
C VAL A 34 -7.69 -28.14 -24.84
N ARG A 35 -8.62 -29.08 -25.09
CA ARG A 35 -9.81 -29.25 -24.24
C ARG A 35 -9.46 -29.69 -22.84
N LEU A 36 -8.41 -30.50 -22.65
CA LEU A 36 -7.96 -30.92 -21.32
C LEU A 36 -7.30 -29.76 -20.56
N VAL A 37 -6.57 -28.86 -21.24
CA VAL A 37 -6.00 -27.64 -20.65
C VAL A 37 -7.10 -26.65 -20.28
N ASP A 38 -8.12 -26.47 -21.13
CA ASP A 38 -9.30 -25.66 -20.76
C ASP A 38 -10.09 -26.30 -19.61
N LEU A 39 -10.14 -27.64 -19.53
CA LEU A 39 -10.79 -28.35 -18.42
C LEU A 39 -9.96 -28.28 -17.13
N LEU A 40 -8.62 -28.36 -17.21
CA LEU A 40 -7.69 -28.21 -16.08
C LEU A 40 -7.61 -26.76 -15.62
N PHE A 41 -7.72 -25.79 -16.53
CA PHE A 41 -7.92 -24.38 -16.20
C PHE A 41 -9.28 -24.22 -15.51
N CYS A 42 -10.38 -24.75 -16.06
CA CYS A 42 -11.70 -24.76 -15.41
C CYS A 42 -11.71 -25.47 -14.04
N LEU A 43 -10.94 -26.55 -13.86
CA LEU A 43 -10.84 -27.32 -12.61
C LEU A 43 -9.94 -26.64 -11.58
N ALA A 44 -8.89 -25.93 -12.00
CA ALA A 44 -8.03 -25.13 -11.11
C ALA A 44 -8.67 -23.76 -10.75
N VAL A 45 -9.53 -23.23 -11.63
CA VAL A 45 -10.27 -21.97 -11.47
C VAL A 45 -11.48 -22.11 -10.51
N HIS A 46 -11.78 -23.32 -10.04
CA HIS A 46 -12.90 -23.62 -9.13
C HIS A 46 -12.66 -23.32 -7.64
N MET A 47 -11.55 -22.67 -7.25
CA MET A 47 -11.18 -22.57 -5.83
C MET A 47 -11.11 -21.17 -5.23
N PHE A 48 -11.37 -20.10 -5.97
CA PHE A 48 -11.29 -18.74 -5.43
C PHE A 48 -12.39 -17.88 -6.02
N VAL A 49 -13.41 -17.57 -5.21
CA VAL A 49 -14.52 -16.73 -5.67
C VAL A 49 -14.97 -15.82 -4.53
N LEU A 50 -14.57 -14.55 -4.63
CA LEU A 50 -15.24 -13.43 -3.97
C LEU A 50 -16.58 -13.18 -4.69
N LEU A 51 -17.68 -13.34 -3.98
CA LEU A 51 -19.02 -13.22 -4.56
C LEU A 51 -19.46 -11.75 -4.60
N ALA A 52 -19.33 -11.05 -3.48
CA ALA A 52 -19.72 -9.67 -3.34
C ALA A 52 -18.92 -8.95 -2.26
N ALA A 53 -18.73 -7.64 -2.44
CA ALA A 53 -18.26 -6.72 -1.43
C ALA A 53 -19.38 -5.72 -1.09
N ALA A 54 -19.57 -5.41 0.19
CA ALA A 54 -20.62 -4.50 0.61
C ALA A 54 -20.21 -3.68 1.84
N VAL A 55 -20.57 -2.40 1.83
CA VAL A 55 -20.55 -1.53 3.00
C VAL A 55 -21.96 -1.51 3.57
N CYS A 56 -22.12 -1.92 4.83
CA CYS A 56 -23.40 -1.97 5.51
C CYS A 56 -23.37 -1.26 6.86
N THR A 57 -24.55 -0.85 7.33
CA THR A 57 -24.73 -0.32 8.68
C THR A 57 -24.75 -1.45 9.71
N LYS A 58 -24.66 -1.11 11.00
CA LYS A 58 -24.82 -2.09 12.11
C LYS A 58 -26.18 -2.82 12.08
N ALA A 59 -27.19 -2.24 11.44
CA ALA A 59 -28.51 -2.83 11.24
C ALA A 59 -28.58 -3.83 10.06
N GLY A 60 -27.48 -4.02 9.31
CA GLY A 60 -27.44 -4.89 8.13
C GLY A 60 -28.02 -4.28 6.85
N LYS A 61 -28.38 -3.00 6.88
CA LYS A 61 -28.77 -2.27 5.67
C LYS A 61 -27.53 -1.99 4.83
N ALA A 62 -27.51 -2.48 3.60
CA ALA A 62 -26.44 -2.22 2.64
C ALA A 62 -26.53 -0.78 2.10
N ILE A 63 -25.43 -0.04 2.18
CA ILE A 63 -25.30 1.32 1.63
C ILE A 63 -24.78 1.21 0.19
N VAL A 64 -23.67 0.49 0.01
CA VAL A 64 -23.09 0.16 -1.29
C VAL A 64 -22.81 -1.33 -1.32
N SER A 65 -23.18 -2.00 -2.41
CA SER A 65 -22.80 -3.39 -2.64
C SER A 65 -22.40 -3.60 -4.09
N ARG A 66 -21.20 -4.16 -4.29
CA ARG A 66 -20.68 -4.55 -5.57
C ARG A 66 -20.64 -6.07 -5.67
N GLN A 67 -21.27 -6.64 -6.70
CA GLN A 67 -21.25 -8.07 -6.97
C GLN A 67 -20.23 -8.35 -8.08
N PHE A 68 -19.35 -9.31 -7.85
CA PHE A 68 -18.34 -9.73 -8.82
C PHE A 68 -18.75 -10.99 -9.59
N VAL A 69 -19.75 -11.71 -9.07
CA VAL A 69 -20.38 -12.87 -9.68
C VAL A 69 -21.87 -12.61 -9.82
N GLU A 70 -22.48 -13.10 -10.90
CA GLU A 70 -23.91 -12.95 -11.15
C GLU A 70 -24.74 -13.54 -9.99
N MET A 71 -25.39 -12.66 -9.23
CA MET A 71 -26.32 -13.01 -8.16
C MET A 71 -27.57 -12.14 -8.26
N THR A 72 -28.72 -12.70 -7.90
CA THR A 72 -29.97 -11.94 -7.85
C THR A 72 -29.94 -10.95 -6.69
N ARG A 73 -30.53 -9.77 -6.89
CA ARG A 73 -30.59 -8.71 -5.88
C ARG A 73 -31.20 -9.19 -4.56
N THR A 74 -32.30 -9.94 -4.62
CA THR A 74 -32.98 -10.51 -3.45
C THR A 74 -32.06 -11.42 -2.63
N ARG A 75 -31.16 -12.16 -3.29
CA ARG A 75 -30.19 -13.03 -2.61
C ARG A 75 -29.15 -12.20 -1.86
N VAL A 76 -28.61 -11.14 -2.47
CA VAL A 76 -27.62 -10.26 -1.82
C VAL A 76 -28.22 -9.55 -0.62
N GLU A 77 -29.41 -8.96 -0.77
CA GLU A 77 -30.12 -8.28 0.32
C GLU A 77 -30.45 -9.26 1.47
N GLY A 78 -30.86 -10.49 1.15
CA GLY A 78 -31.11 -11.54 2.15
C GLY A 78 -29.85 -11.96 2.93
N LEU A 79 -28.71 -12.09 2.24
CA LEU A 79 -27.42 -12.41 2.88
C LEU A 79 -26.95 -11.29 3.81
N LEU A 80 -27.04 -10.03 3.36
CA LEU A 80 -26.63 -8.87 4.16
C LEU A 80 -27.58 -8.57 5.32
N ALA A 81 -28.88 -8.83 5.18
CA ALA A 81 -29.85 -8.69 6.27
C ALA A 81 -29.70 -9.77 7.35
N ALA A 82 -29.20 -10.96 6.99
CA ALA A 82 -28.92 -12.03 7.94
C ALA A 82 -27.61 -11.79 8.71
N PHE A 83 -26.64 -11.07 8.13
CA PHE A 83 -25.31 -10.85 8.69
C PHE A 83 -25.30 -10.34 10.15
N PRO A 84 -26.04 -9.28 10.54
CA PRO A 84 -26.02 -8.78 11.92
C PRO A 84 -26.50 -9.81 12.96
N LYS A 85 -27.40 -10.71 12.57
CA LYS A 85 -27.94 -11.76 13.45
C LYS A 85 -26.92 -12.89 13.71
N LEU A 86 -25.92 -13.00 12.84
CA LEU A 86 -24.87 -14.02 12.90
C LEU A 86 -23.62 -13.52 13.65
N MET A 87 -23.52 -12.21 13.90
CA MET A 87 -22.48 -11.62 14.72
C MET A 87 -22.79 -11.85 16.20
N ASN A 88 -22.22 -12.89 16.80
CA ASN A 88 -22.28 -13.06 18.26
C ASN A 88 -21.32 -12.08 18.94
N THR A 89 -21.85 -11.22 19.81
CA THR A 89 -21.17 -10.11 20.52
C THR A 89 -20.01 -10.54 21.43
N GLY A 90 -19.66 -11.83 21.51
CA GLY A 90 -18.64 -12.39 22.40
C GLY A 90 -17.47 -13.11 21.70
N LYS A 91 -17.42 -13.18 20.37
CA LYS A 91 -16.29 -13.79 19.65
C LYS A 91 -15.68 -12.78 18.67
N GLN A 92 -14.44 -12.35 18.93
CA GLN A 92 -13.66 -11.48 18.03
C GLN A 92 -13.12 -12.26 16.81
N HIS A 93 -13.98 -12.97 16.09
CA HIS A 93 -13.60 -13.55 14.80
C HIS A 93 -13.98 -12.57 13.69
N THR A 94 -12.99 -12.18 12.87
CA THR A 94 -13.13 -11.31 11.69
C THR A 94 -13.82 -11.99 10.50
N PHE A 95 -14.42 -13.15 10.73
CA PHE A 95 -15.22 -13.88 9.76
C PHE A 95 -16.29 -14.73 10.45
N VAL A 96 -17.39 -14.96 9.74
CA VAL A 96 -18.49 -15.84 10.15
C VAL A 96 -18.78 -16.81 9.02
N GLU A 97 -18.84 -18.11 9.33
CA GLU A 97 -19.19 -19.14 8.36
C GLU A 97 -20.65 -19.57 8.55
N THR A 98 -21.40 -19.62 7.45
CA THR A 98 -22.74 -20.21 7.40
C THR A 98 -22.70 -21.51 6.61
N GLU A 99 -23.85 -22.14 6.31
CA GLU A 99 -23.89 -23.37 5.53
C GLU A 99 -23.40 -23.18 4.08
N SER A 100 -23.71 -22.03 3.46
CA SER A 100 -23.46 -21.79 2.03
C SER A 100 -22.40 -20.74 1.72
N VAL A 101 -22.17 -19.77 2.60
CA VAL A 101 -21.21 -18.67 2.37
C VAL A 101 -20.41 -18.34 3.62
N ARG A 102 -19.23 -17.75 3.44
CA ARG A 102 -18.42 -17.14 4.48
C ARG A 102 -18.53 -15.62 4.37
N TYR A 103 -18.77 -14.95 5.49
CA TYR A 103 -18.71 -13.50 5.61
C TYR A 103 -17.37 -13.14 6.24
N VAL A 104 -16.56 -12.34 5.56
CA VAL A 104 -15.34 -11.75 6.14
C VAL A 104 -15.63 -10.28 6.35
N TYR A 105 -15.44 -9.76 7.55
CA TYR A 105 -15.90 -8.41 7.86
C TYR A 105 -14.92 -7.66 8.76
N GLN A 106 -14.89 -6.34 8.58
CA GLN A 106 -14.09 -5.42 9.37
C GLN A 106 -14.96 -4.23 9.78
N PRO A 107 -14.98 -3.86 11.07
CA PRO A 107 -15.63 -2.63 11.51
C PRO A 107 -14.93 -1.40 10.94
N LEU A 108 -15.71 -0.46 10.40
CA LEU A 108 -15.32 0.88 9.96
C LEU A 108 -16.19 1.89 10.71
N GLU A 109 -15.78 2.23 11.93
CA GLU A 109 -16.52 3.15 12.82
C GLU A 109 -18.00 2.76 13.07
N LYS A 110 -18.95 3.48 12.44
CA LYS A 110 -20.39 3.25 12.51
C LYS A 110 -20.88 2.21 11.48
N LEU A 111 -20.00 1.74 10.60
CA LEU A 111 -20.30 0.88 9.46
C LEU A 111 -19.48 -0.41 9.52
N TYR A 112 -19.83 -1.35 8.66
CA TYR A 112 -19.09 -2.60 8.44
C TYR A 112 -18.76 -2.71 6.96
N MET A 113 -17.51 -3.05 6.65
CA MET A 113 -17.15 -3.59 5.34
C MET A 113 -17.24 -5.11 5.41
N VAL A 114 -18.00 -5.70 4.50
CA VAL A 114 -18.29 -7.13 4.46
C VAL A 114 -17.96 -7.66 3.07
N LEU A 115 -17.14 -8.71 3.03
CA LEU A 115 -16.92 -9.54 1.86
C LEU A 115 -17.69 -10.85 2.03
N VAL A 116 -18.43 -11.24 1.00
CA VAL A 116 -19.13 -12.52 0.92
C VAL A 116 -18.32 -13.43 0.01
N THR A 117 -17.81 -14.53 0.56
CA THR A 117 -16.96 -15.50 -0.15
C THR A 117 -17.52 -16.91 -0.02
N THR A 118 -16.97 -17.83 -0.82
CA THR A 118 -17.29 -19.25 -0.71
C THR A 118 -16.43 -19.92 0.37
N LYS A 119 -16.86 -21.06 0.91
CA LYS A 119 -16.08 -21.77 1.95
C LYS A 119 -14.69 -22.23 1.49
N ASN A 120 -14.56 -22.45 0.18
CA ASN A 120 -13.36 -22.98 -0.45
C ASN A 120 -12.31 -21.89 -0.73
N SER A 121 -12.66 -20.60 -0.58
CA SER A 121 -11.69 -19.51 -0.76
C SER A 121 -10.66 -19.46 0.37
N ASN A 122 -9.46 -18.98 0.03
CA ASN A 122 -8.42 -18.74 1.02
C ASN A 122 -8.76 -17.54 1.89
N ILE A 123 -9.03 -17.82 3.16
CA ILE A 123 -9.38 -16.80 4.13
C ILE A 123 -8.27 -15.75 4.35
N LEU A 124 -7.00 -16.12 4.24
CA LEU A 124 -5.88 -15.19 4.43
C LEU A 124 -5.84 -14.15 3.32
N GLU A 125 -6.10 -14.59 2.09
CA GLU A 125 -6.16 -13.71 0.92
C GLU A 125 -7.41 -12.82 0.95
N ASP A 126 -8.56 -13.39 1.33
CA ASP A 126 -9.81 -12.63 1.51
C ASP A 126 -9.65 -11.54 2.57
N LEU A 127 -8.96 -11.84 3.69
CA LEU A 127 -8.74 -10.90 4.79
C LEU A 127 -7.76 -9.79 4.41
N GLU A 128 -6.73 -10.09 3.61
CA GLU A 128 -5.85 -9.07 3.06
C GLU A 128 -6.57 -8.20 2.01
N THR A 129 -7.44 -8.80 1.19
CA THR A 129 -8.30 -8.06 0.24
C THR A 129 -9.25 -7.13 0.99
N LEU A 130 -9.88 -7.61 2.06
CA LEU A 130 -10.74 -6.80 2.93
C LEU A 130 -9.99 -5.60 3.51
N ARG A 131 -8.74 -5.79 3.95
CA ARG A 131 -7.91 -4.68 4.44
C ARG A 131 -7.65 -3.64 3.36
N LEU A 132 -7.46 -4.06 2.10
CA LEU A 132 -7.29 -3.15 0.97
C LEU A 132 -8.58 -2.37 0.71
N PHE A 133 -9.75 -3.03 0.70
CA PHE A 133 -11.06 -2.38 0.62
C PHE A 133 -11.26 -1.33 1.72
N SER A 134 -10.99 -1.68 2.98
CA SER A 134 -11.11 -0.77 4.11
C SER A 134 -10.17 0.44 4.03
N ARG A 135 -9.01 0.31 3.37
CA ARG A 135 -8.06 1.42 3.15
C ARG A 135 -8.44 2.32 1.99
N VAL A 136 -9.19 1.80 1.01
CA VAL A 136 -9.62 2.55 -0.16
C VAL A 136 -10.78 3.50 0.16
N ILE A 137 -11.67 3.13 1.10
CA ILE A 137 -12.83 3.96 1.45
C ILE A 137 -12.40 5.35 1.98
N PRO A 138 -11.45 5.48 2.93
CA PRO A 138 -10.98 6.78 3.42
C PRO A 138 -10.27 7.67 2.38
N GLU A 139 -9.84 7.12 1.25
CA GLU A 139 -9.22 7.91 0.17
C GLU A 139 -10.26 8.77 -0.58
N TYR A 140 -11.49 8.28 -0.66
CA TYR A 140 -12.60 8.95 -1.35
C TYR A 140 -13.56 9.63 -0.39
N CYS A 141 -13.80 9.03 0.79
CA CYS A 141 -14.68 9.58 1.82
C CYS A 141 -13.85 10.07 3.00
N ARG A 142 -13.96 11.35 3.36
CA ARG A 142 -13.24 11.93 4.51
C ARG A 142 -13.93 11.61 5.83
N VAL A 143 -15.25 11.52 5.82
CA VAL A 143 -16.06 11.10 6.97
C VAL A 143 -16.76 9.78 6.62
N LEU A 144 -16.61 8.77 7.48
CA LEU A 144 -17.19 7.43 7.27
C LEU A 144 -18.65 7.37 7.73
N GLU A 145 -19.49 8.24 7.15
CA GLU A 145 -20.95 8.29 7.40
C GLU A 145 -21.78 7.85 6.18
N GLU A 146 -23.04 7.47 6.42
CA GLU A 146 -23.94 6.93 5.39
C GLU A 146 -24.17 7.91 4.23
N GLY A 147 -24.22 9.22 4.52
CA GLY A 147 -24.41 10.26 3.50
C GLY A 147 -23.25 10.34 2.51
N GLU A 148 -22.02 10.49 3.01
CA GLU A 148 -20.83 10.70 2.17
C GLU A 148 -20.50 9.46 1.32
N ILE A 149 -20.70 8.26 1.86
CA ILE A 149 -20.51 7.00 1.12
C ILE A 149 -21.55 6.84 0.01
N SER A 150 -22.78 7.31 0.23
CA SER A 150 -23.82 7.33 -0.80
C SER A 150 -23.48 8.32 -1.91
N ASP A 151 -22.95 9.49 -1.56
CA ASP A 151 -22.57 10.53 -2.53
C ASP A 151 -21.39 10.08 -3.41
N HIS A 152 -20.42 9.38 -2.84
CA HIS A 152 -19.25 8.83 -3.54
C HIS A 152 -19.39 7.36 -3.99
N CYS A 153 -20.61 6.84 -4.08
CA CYS A 153 -20.85 5.41 -4.34
C CYS A 153 -20.27 4.93 -5.69
N PHE A 154 -20.30 5.77 -6.73
CA PHE A 154 -19.76 5.41 -8.06
C PHE A 154 -18.23 5.36 -8.07
N ASP A 155 -17.57 6.31 -7.40
CA ASP A 155 -16.11 6.34 -7.28
C ASP A 155 -15.60 5.11 -6.53
N LEU A 156 -16.31 4.74 -5.44
CA LEU A 156 -16.04 3.52 -4.69
C LEU A 156 -16.25 2.25 -5.53
N ILE A 157 -17.32 2.17 -6.33
CA ILE A 157 -17.56 1.02 -7.22
C ILE A 157 -16.44 0.90 -8.27
N PHE A 158 -15.98 2.00 -8.85
CA PHE A 158 -14.86 1.96 -9.79
C PHE A 158 -13.57 1.50 -9.13
N ALA A 159 -13.27 2.01 -7.93
CA ALA A 159 -12.13 1.54 -7.17
C ALA A 159 -12.25 0.05 -6.82
N PHE A 160 -13.45 -0.44 -6.49
CA PHE A 160 -13.72 -1.84 -6.17
C PHE A 160 -13.50 -2.78 -7.37
N ASP A 161 -13.85 -2.33 -8.58
CA ASP A 161 -13.62 -3.07 -9.83
C ASP A 161 -12.13 -3.19 -10.19
N GLU A 162 -11.28 -2.26 -9.74
CA GLU A 162 -9.82 -2.35 -9.92
C GLU A 162 -9.14 -3.21 -8.84
N ILE A 163 -9.82 -3.48 -7.72
CA ILE A 163 -9.31 -4.39 -6.66
C ILE A 163 -9.65 -5.84 -6.97
N VAL A 164 -10.87 -6.09 -7.48
CA VAL A 164 -11.37 -7.44 -7.77
C VAL A 164 -11.99 -7.49 -9.16
N ALA A 165 -11.49 -8.38 -9.99
CA ALA A 165 -12.02 -8.65 -11.32
C ALA A 165 -12.65 -10.06 -11.36
N LEU A 166 -13.95 -10.14 -11.66
CA LEU A 166 -14.70 -11.40 -11.81
C LEU A 166 -14.59 -12.36 -10.60
N GLY A 167 -14.40 -11.82 -9.40
CA GLY A 167 -14.29 -12.58 -8.16
C GLY A 167 -12.86 -13.01 -7.80
N TYR A 168 -11.88 -12.59 -8.60
CA TYR A 168 -10.45 -12.78 -8.36
C TYR A 168 -9.81 -11.47 -7.91
N ARG A 169 -8.97 -11.56 -6.88
CA ARG A 169 -8.19 -10.43 -6.40
C ARG A 169 -7.11 -10.06 -7.44
N GLU A 170 -6.99 -8.78 -7.74
CA GLU A 170 -5.84 -8.25 -8.46
C GLU A 170 -4.73 -7.81 -7.50
N ASN A 171 -3.47 -8.03 -7.86
CA ASN A 171 -2.33 -7.61 -7.04
C ASN A 171 -2.00 -6.13 -7.32
N VAL A 172 -2.80 -5.24 -6.73
CA VAL A 172 -2.72 -3.79 -6.92
C VAL A 172 -2.47 -3.06 -5.60
N ASN A 173 -1.68 -1.98 -5.67
CA ASN A 173 -1.45 -1.08 -4.55
C ASN A 173 -2.36 0.17 -4.64
N LEU A 174 -2.60 0.85 -3.52
CA LEU A 174 -3.46 2.02 -3.40
C LEU A 174 -3.13 3.12 -4.42
N ALA A 175 -1.83 3.40 -4.62
CA ALA A 175 -1.37 4.39 -5.59
C ALA A 175 -1.69 4.00 -7.05
N GLN A 176 -1.67 2.71 -7.37
CA GLN A 176 -2.01 2.20 -8.69
C GLN A 176 -3.52 2.28 -8.92
N ILE A 177 -4.33 1.92 -7.92
CA ILE A 177 -5.79 2.04 -7.96
C ILE A 177 -6.19 3.48 -8.28
N ARG A 178 -5.55 4.47 -7.64
CA ARG A 178 -5.79 5.89 -7.94
C ARG A 178 -5.51 6.22 -9.42
N THR A 179 -4.34 5.80 -9.91
CA THR A 179 -3.93 6.05 -11.30
C THR A 179 -4.89 5.38 -12.30
N PHE A 180 -5.36 4.16 -12.00
CA PHE A 180 -6.30 3.43 -12.85
C PHE A 180 -7.70 4.05 -12.84
N THR A 181 -8.14 4.56 -11.68
CA THR A 181 -9.44 5.24 -11.52
C THR A 181 -9.43 6.61 -12.20
N GLU A 182 -8.29 7.31 -12.24
CA GLU A 182 -8.12 8.58 -12.96
C GLU A 182 -8.20 8.41 -14.49
N MET A 183 -8.16 7.16 -15.00
CA MET A 183 -8.24 6.80 -16.43
C MET A 183 -7.30 7.60 -17.34
N ASP A 184 -6.21 8.15 -16.81
CA ASP A 184 -5.30 9.03 -17.51
C ASP A 184 -4.15 8.22 -18.15
N SER A 185 -4.33 7.85 -19.42
CA SER A 185 -3.31 7.10 -20.15
C SER A 185 -2.23 8.04 -20.71
N HIS A 186 -1.02 7.92 -20.17
CA HIS A 186 0.17 8.61 -20.70
C HIS A 186 0.42 8.28 -22.18
N GLU A 187 0.20 7.02 -22.58
CA GLU A 187 0.34 6.59 -23.97
C GLU A 187 -0.67 7.29 -24.90
N GLU A 188 -1.90 7.53 -24.44
CA GLU A 188 -2.92 8.25 -25.20
C GLU A 188 -2.56 9.74 -25.37
N LYS A 189 -2.01 10.37 -24.33
CA LYS A 189 -1.51 11.76 -24.39
C LYS A 189 -0.37 11.90 -25.39
N VAL A 190 0.59 10.97 -25.36
CA VAL A 190 1.70 10.93 -26.32
C VAL A 190 1.17 10.70 -27.74
N PHE A 191 0.24 9.77 -27.92
CA PHE A 191 -0.35 9.50 -29.22
C PHE A 191 -1.10 10.72 -29.80
N ARG A 192 -1.88 11.42 -28.97
CA ARG A 192 -2.54 12.68 -29.38
C ARG A 192 -1.52 13.76 -29.76
N ALA A 193 -0.45 13.93 -28.99
CA ALA A 193 0.59 14.91 -29.29
C ALA A 193 1.33 14.61 -30.61
N VAL A 194 1.64 13.34 -30.88
CA VAL A 194 2.27 12.91 -32.15
C VAL A 194 1.33 13.18 -33.32
N ARG A 195 0.05 12.82 -33.20
CA ARG A 195 -0.95 13.06 -34.25
C ARG A 195 -1.14 14.54 -34.54
N GLU A 196 -1.24 15.37 -33.50
CA GLU A 196 -1.38 16.81 -33.65
C GLU A 196 -0.14 17.42 -34.33
N THR A 197 1.05 16.90 -34.02
CA THR A 197 2.30 17.33 -34.67
C THR A 197 2.31 16.95 -36.15
N GLN A 198 1.89 15.73 -36.50
CA GLN A 198 1.76 15.28 -37.89
C GLN A 198 0.74 16.10 -38.68
N GLU A 199 -0.43 16.39 -38.09
CA GLU A 199 -1.45 17.23 -38.72
C GLU A 199 -0.96 18.67 -38.93
N ARG A 200 -0.22 19.21 -37.96
CA ARG A 200 0.40 20.54 -38.05
C ARG A 200 1.48 20.60 -39.13
N GLU A 201 2.31 19.58 -39.23
CA GLU A 201 3.36 19.48 -40.26
C GLU A 201 2.75 19.35 -41.66
N ALA A 202 1.77 18.46 -41.85
CA ALA A 202 1.05 18.32 -43.12
C ALA A 202 0.35 19.62 -43.56
N LYS A 203 -0.25 20.36 -42.61
CA LYS A 203 -0.89 21.65 -42.88
C LYS A 203 0.13 22.74 -43.24
N ALA A 204 1.30 22.74 -42.59
CA ALA A 204 2.39 23.66 -42.91
C ALA A 204 2.97 23.39 -44.31
N GLU A 205 3.15 22.12 -44.66
CA GLU A 205 3.65 21.71 -45.98
C GLU A 205 2.65 22.02 -47.10
N MET A 206 1.35 21.74 -46.88
CA MET A 206 0.29 22.17 -47.80
C MET A 206 0.28 23.68 -48.01
N ARG A 207 0.41 24.47 -46.93
CA ARG A 207 0.43 25.93 -47.02
C ARG A 207 1.66 26.45 -47.76
N ARG A 208 2.82 25.80 -47.61
CA ARG A 208 4.04 26.13 -48.35
C ARG A 208 3.90 25.84 -49.84
N LYS A 209 3.45 24.63 -50.19
CA LYS A 209 3.19 24.23 -51.59
C LYS A 209 2.13 25.11 -52.25
N ALA A 210 1.07 25.48 -51.53
CA ALA A 210 0.04 26.38 -52.04
C ALA A 210 0.58 27.79 -52.35
N LYS A 211 1.45 28.33 -51.48
CA LYS A 211 2.11 29.62 -51.71
C LYS A 211 3.06 29.57 -52.90
N GLU A 212 3.85 28.50 -53.04
CA GLU A 212 4.76 28.28 -54.17
C GLU A 212 3.98 28.17 -55.50
N LEU A 213 2.87 27.42 -55.53
CA LEU A 213 2.00 27.31 -56.71
C LEU A 213 1.33 28.64 -57.08
N GLN A 214 0.90 29.41 -56.07
CA GLN A 214 0.28 30.72 -56.28
C GLN A 214 1.29 31.74 -56.81
N GLN A 215 2.53 31.71 -56.31
CA GLN A 215 3.61 32.55 -56.78
C GLN A 215 4.01 32.19 -58.22
N ALA A 216 4.11 30.90 -58.54
CA ALA A 216 4.33 30.43 -59.91
C ALA A 216 3.22 30.85 -60.88
N ARG A 217 1.95 30.80 -60.46
CA ARG A 217 0.82 31.33 -61.27
C ARG A 217 0.93 32.84 -61.48
N ARG A 218 1.31 33.59 -60.44
CA ARG A 218 1.46 35.06 -60.52
C ARG A 218 2.63 35.48 -61.39
N ASP A 219 3.73 34.74 -61.35
CA ASP A 219 4.90 34.97 -62.19
C ASP A 219 4.62 34.59 -63.67
N ALA A 220 3.80 33.56 -63.92
CA ALA A 220 3.30 33.25 -65.25
C ALA A 220 2.40 34.36 -65.82
N ASP A 221 1.56 34.98 -64.98
CA ASP A 221 0.71 36.12 -65.35
C ASP A 221 1.54 37.40 -65.63
N ARG A 222 2.60 37.63 -64.85
CA ARG A 222 3.54 38.75 -65.05
C ARG A 222 4.47 38.58 -66.25
N SER A 223 4.74 37.34 -66.67
CA SER A 223 5.61 37.04 -67.82
C SER A 223 4.98 37.38 -69.18
N GLY A 224 3.70 37.77 -69.23
CA GLY A 224 3.06 38.20 -70.49
C GLY A 224 3.01 37.11 -71.57
N LYS A 225 3.33 35.86 -71.24
CA LYS A 225 3.14 34.70 -72.11
C LYS A 225 1.70 34.26 -71.99
N LYS A 226 0.86 34.86 -72.83
CA LYS A 226 -0.36 34.21 -73.32
C LYS A 226 0.04 32.82 -73.81
N SER A 227 -0.36 31.79 -73.09
CA SER A 227 -0.48 30.47 -73.68
C SER A 227 -1.51 30.58 -74.80
N PRO A 228 -1.16 30.27 -76.06
CA PRO A 228 -2.13 30.28 -77.16
C PRO A 228 -3.16 29.17 -76.93
N GLY A 229 -4.43 29.53 -77.08
CA GLY A 229 -5.57 28.74 -76.62
C GLY A 229 -5.72 27.37 -77.27
N PHE A 230 -6.29 26.45 -76.49
CA PHE A 230 -7.28 25.52 -77.01
C PHE A 230 -8.60 25.76 -76.27
N SER A 231 -9.49 26.45 -76.98
CA SER A 231 -10.86 26.79 -76.63
C SER A 231 -11.83 25.79 -77.25
N GLY A 232 -12.81 25.35 -76.47
CA GLY A 232 -14.12 24.83 -76.92
C GLY A 232 -14.96 24.60 -75.66
N GLY A 233 -15.91 25.46 -75.28
CA GLY A 233 -17.12 25.84 -76.04
C GLY A 233 -18.20 24.82 -75.68
N PHE A 234 -19.20 25.13 -74.85
CA PHE A 234 -20.41 25.83 -75.28
C PHE A 234 -21.21 26.31 -74.05
N GLY A 235 -21.79 27.51 -74.14
CA GLY A 235 -22.58 28.14 -73.08
C GLY A 235 -24.09 28.00 -73.25
N SER A 236 -24.78 28.77 -72.39
CA SER A 236 -26.24 28.93 -72.18
C SER A 236 -26.78 28.00 -71.07
N MET A 237 -27.37 28.48 -69.97
CA MET A 237 -28.45 29.48 -69.95
C MET A 237 -28.58 30.23 -68.59
N SER A 238 -29.13 31.44 -68.71
CA SER A 238 -29.99 32.19 -67.79
C SER A 238 -29.43 32.84 -66.51
N SER A 239 -29.55 34.17 -66.54
CA SER A 239 -29.74 35.07 -65.42
C SER A 239 -31.14 34.92 -64.81
N SER A 240 -31.16 34.74 -63.48
CA SER A 240 -32.00 35.42 -62.46
C SER A 240 -33.54 35.40 -62.55
N SER A 241 -34.18 34.80 -61.52
CA SER A 241 -35.21 35.47 -60.70
C SER A 241 -35.67 34.64 -59.49
N ASN A 242 -35.42 35.18 -58.29
CA ASN A 242 -36.21 35.23 -57.04
C ASN A 242 -37.01 34.06 -56.42
N ALA A 243 -36.86 34.02 -55.07
CA ALA A 243 -37.76 33.54 -53.99
C ALA A 243 -37.75 32.00 -53.74
N THR A 244 -37.76 31.43 -52.52
CA THR A 244 -38.25 31.85 -51.20
C THR A 244 -37.69 30.93 -50.08
N ILE A 245 -37.77 31.46 -48.85
CA ILE A 245 -37.58 31.02 -47.44
C ILE A 245 -37.98 29.55 -47.04
N ILE A 246 -37.41 29.10 -45.89
CA ILE A 246 -37.89 28.15 -44.83
C ILE A 246 -37.28 26.71 -44.91
N THR A 247 -36.31 26.36 -44.06
CA THR A 247 -36.38 25.68 -42.73
C THR A 247 -36.93 24.24 -42.72
N ASP A 248 -36.11 23.38 -42.12
CA ASP A 248 -36.43 22.31 -41.17
C ASP A 248 -36.49 20.83 -41.61
N THR A 249 -35.99 20.01 -40.67
CA THR A 249 -36.37 18.61 -40.37
C THR A 249 -35.50 17.45 -40.91
N LEU A 250 -34.63 16.99 -40.00
CA LEU A 250 -34.38 15.61 -39.51
C LEU A 250 -34.29 14.44 -40.52
N MET A 251 -33.20 13.66 -40.39
CA MET A 251 -33.28 12.21 -40.10
C MET A 251 -31.90 11.63 -39.78
N GLU A 252 -31.82 10.92 -38.66
CA GLU A 252 -30.79 9.95 -38.23
C GLU A 252 -31.56 8.67 -37.82
N PRO A 253 -30.93 7.53 -37.47
CA PRO A 253 -29.86 6.72 -38.09
C PRO A 253 -30.35 5.26 -38.36
N GLU A 254 -29.54 4.40 -38.99
CA GLU A 254 -29.50 2.96 -38.58
C GLU A 254 -28.17 2.23 -38.89
N LYS A 255 -27.90 1.22 -38.06
CA LYS A 255 -26.62 0.52 -37.73
C LYS A 255 -26.02 -0.38 -38.84
N PRO A 256 -24.68 -0.59 -38.84
CA PRO A 256 -24.04 -1.61 -39.68
C PRO A 256 -23.74 -2.96 -38.98
N LYS A 257 -23.81 -4.06 -39.75
CA LYS A 257 -23.35 -5.44 -39.45
C LYS A 257 -22.03 -5.77 -40.19
N ALA A 258 -21.23 -6.68 -39.62
CA ALA A 258 -19.95 -7.25 -40.09
C ALA A 258 -20.09 -8.14 -41.35
N SER A 259 -19.10 -8.57 -42.15
CA SER A 259 -17.63 -8.89 -42.10
C SER A 259 -17.14 -9.06 -43.59
N PRO A 260 -16.00 -9.70 -44.03
CA PRO A 260 -14.71 -10.15 -43.45
C PRO A 260 -13.43 -9.74 -44.26
N VAL A 261 -12.25 -10.24 -43.83
CA VAL A 261 -10.84 -9.94 -44.18
C VAL A 261 -10.32 -10.58 -45.49
N PRO A 262 -9.24 -10.04 -46.12
CA PRO A 262 -8.23 -10.89 -46.80
C PRO A 262 -6.76 -10.64 -46.36
N ALA A 263 -5.90 -11.63 -46.63
CA ALA A 263 -4.60 -11.89 -46.00
C ALA A 263 -3.34 -11.51 -46.80
N ARG A 264 -2.24 -11.30 -46.06
CA ARG A 264 -0.78 -11.55 -46.31
C ARG A 264 -0.06 -11.10 -47.60
N ALA A 265 1.14 -10.51 -47.40
CA ALA A 265 2.39 -10.92 -48.08
C ALA A 265 3.65 -10.42 -47.31
N SER A 266 4.80 -11.04 -47.58
CA SER A 266 6.03 -11.12 -46.78
C SER A 266 7.30 -10.57 -47.47
N GLY A 267 8.12 -9.80 -46.73
CA GLY A 267 9.59 -9.60 -46.86
C GLY A 267 10.11 -8.54 -47.87
N PRO A 268 11.42 -8.15 -47.89
CA PRO A 268 12.54 -8.47 -46.96
C PRO A 268 13.49 -7.28 -46.56
N SER A 269 14.10 -7.40 -45.37
CA SER A 269 15.50 -7.13 -44.96
C SER A 269 16.28 -5.79 -45.18
N LYS A 270 16.99 -5.40 -44.09
CA LYS A 270 18.36 -4.82 -43.94
C LYS A 270 18.57 -3.31 -43.63
N ALA A 271 19.26 -3.12 -42.49
CA ALA A 271 20.18 -2.05 -42.08
C ALA A 271 19.53 -0.69 -41.68
N LEU A 272 19.87 -0.02 -40.57
CA LEU A 272 21.17 0.24 -39.94
C LEU A 272 21.10 0.37 -38.40
N LYS A 273 22.27 0.26 -37.79
CA LYS A 273 22.58 0.12 -36.35
C LYS A 273 23.18 1.44 -35.82
N LEU A 274 22.97 1.70 -34.52
CA LEU A 274 23.75 2.57 -33.59
C LEU A 274 23.78 4.09 -33.85
N SER A 275 23.33 4.89 -32.87
CA SER A 275 24.20 5.35 -31.76
C SER A 275 23.48 6.38 -30.87
N ALA A 276 23.93 6.41 -29.61
CA ALA A 276 23.42 7.16 -28.47
C ALA A 276 23.52 8.69 -28.59
N ARG A 277 22.63 9.42 -27.88
CA ARG A 277 22.97 10.67 -27.16
C ARG A 277 21.84 11.08 -26.21
N GLY A 278 22.02 10.76 -24.92
CA GLY A 278 21.28 11.34 -23.79
C GLY A 278 21.80 12.73 -23.44
N LYS A 279 21.77 13.67 -24.39
CA LYS A 279 22.19 15.07 -24.18
C LYS A 279 21.08 16.10 -24.35
N GLU A 280 19.88 15.69 -24.74
CA GLU A 280 18.77 16.60 -25.03
C GLU A 280 17.89 16.92 -23.80
N VAL A 281 18.05 16.17 -22.70
CA VAL A 281 17.24 16.36 -21.48
C VAL A 281 17.82 17.47 -20.60
N ASP A 282 19.13 17.64 -20.54
CA ASP A 282 19.78 18.73 -19.77
C ASP A 282 19.62 20.09 -20.46
N ASP A 283 19.67 20.14 -21.79
CA ASP A 283 19.47 21.39 -22.58
C ASP A 283 18.02 21.92 -22.47
N PHE A 284 17.07 21.08 -22.09
CA PHE A 284 15.67 21.49 -21.86
C PHE A 284 15.46 22.03 -20.43
N VAL A 285 16.15 21.46 -19.43
CA VAL A 285 16.06 21.89 -18.03
C VAL A 285 16.76 23.24 -17.80
N ASP A 286 17.87 23.52 -18.48
CA ASP A 286 18.55 24.82 -18.39
C ASP A 286 17.81 25.95 -19.13
N LYS A 287 16.97 25.60 -20.11
CA LYS A 287 16.10 26.56 -20.80
C LYS A 287 14.92 27.03 -19.94
N LEU A 288 14.44 26.17 -19.03
CA LEU A 288 13.40 26.52 -18.06
C LEU A 288 13.91 27.37 -16.89
N LYS A 289 15.19 27.27 -16.54
CA LYS A 289 15.83 28.16 -15.54
C LYS A 289 16.10 29.56 -16.09
N SER A 290 16.37 29.67 -17.39
CA SER A 290 16.68 30.96 -18.04
C SER A 290 15.44 31.80 -18.40
N GLU A 291 14.24 31.25 -18.28
CA GLU A 291 12.96 31.98 -18.42
C GLU A 291 12.39 32.51 -17.08
N GLY A 292 13.15 32.42 -15.98
CA GLY A 292 12.86 33.16 -14.74
C GLY A 292 11.67 32.65 -13.91
N GLN A 293 11.19 31.43 -14.11
CA GLN A 293 10.24 30.81 -13.19
C GLN A 293 10.96 30.16 -12.00
N VAL A 294 10.83 30.79 -10.83
CA VAL A 294 11.26 30.25 -9.54
C VAL A 294 10.33 29.09 -9.17
N ILE A 295 10.82 27.85 -9.29
CA ILE A 295 10.15 26.67 -8.74
C ILE A 295 10.74 26.39 -7.36
N MET A 296 10.11 26.93 -6.31
CA MET A 296 10.27 26.43 -4.95
C MET A 296 9.51 25.08 -4.85
N PRO A 297 10.13 24.00 -4.31
CA PRO A 297 9.36 22.82 -3.95
C PRO A 297 8.57 23.12 -2.67
N THR A 298 7.28 23.42 -2.80
CA THR A 298 6.36 23.49 -1.67
C THR A 298 6.01 22.09 -1.20
N SER A 299 6.53 21.75 -0.02
CA SER A 299 6.21 20.60 0.79
C SER A 299 4.73 20.54 1.21
N GLY A 300 4.25 19.31 1.41
CA GLY A 300 2.85 18.91 1.52
C GLY A 300 2.03 19.42 2.71
N LYS A 301 0.71 19.28 2.55
CA LYS A 301 -0.28 19.42 3.61
C LYS A 301 -0.53 18.06 4.29
N ARG A 302 -0.58 18.13 5.63
CA ARG A 302 -0.78 17.06 6.63
C ARG A 302 -2.07 16.26 6.46
N PRO A 303 -2.07 14.99 6.89
CA PRO A 303 -3.15 14.38 7.64
C PRO A 303 -2.93 14.59 9.15
N THR A 304 -3.99 14.96 9.84
CA THR A 304 -4.10 14.99 11.31
C THR A 304 -4.52 13.61 11.79
N GLU A 305 -3.64 12.91 12.51
CA GLU A 305 -4.00 12.01 13.62
C GLU A 305 -2.73 11.66 14.41
N ALA A 306 -2.90 11.53 15.73
CA ALA A 306 -1.83 11.51 16.72
C ALA A 306 -0.86 10.33 16.53
N SER A 307 0.35 10.62 16.06
CA SER A 307 1.50 9.74 16.14
C SER A 307 2.54 10.35 17.05
N LYS A 308 2.99 9.54 18.02
CA LYS A 308 4.16 9.69 18.88
C LYS A 308 5.29 10.49 18.19
N SER A 309 5.92 11.37 18.95
CA SER A 309 6.99 12.28 18.54
C SER A 309 7.98 11.66 17.54
N LEU A 310 8.10 12.28 16.36
CA LEU A 310 9.17 12.03 15.41
C LEU A 310 10.52 12.36 16.09
N PRO A 311 11.54 11.48 16.04
CA PRO A 311 12.89 11.87 16.40
C PRO A 311 13.42 12.90 15.40
N SER A 312 14.15 13.88 15.91
CA SER A 312 14.87 14.91 15.15
C SER A 312 15.74 14.30 14.03
N PRO A 313 15.94 14.99 12.88
CA PRO A 313 16.72 14.46 11.77
C PRO A 313 18.16 14.18 12.21
N ILE A 314 18.49 12.89 12.32
CA ILE A 314 19.85 12.41 12.58
C ILE A 314 20.70 12.76 11.35
N ASN A 315 21.92 13.27 11.56
CA ASN A 315 22.89 13.44 10.49
C ASN A 315 23.21 12.06 9.87
N THR A 316 22.62 11.77 8.71
CA THR A 316 22.83 10.52 7.99
C THR A 316 24.15 10.58 7.24
N GLU A 317 25.10 9.73 7.64
CA GLU A 317 26.34 9.48 6.92
C GLU A 317 26.09 8.63 5.65
N SER A 318 27.09 8.52 4.77
CA SER A 318 26.99 7.71 3.54
C SER A 318 26.66 6.24 3.78
N VAL A 319 26.98 5.73 4.97
CA VAL A 319 26.52 4.43 5.47
C VAL A 319 25.68 4.69 6.72
N HIS A 320 24.42 4.30 6.67
CA HIS A 320 23.48 4.46 7.77
C HIS A 320 22.93 3.11 8.20
N LEU A 321 22.93 2.86 9.49
CA LEU A 321 22.41 1.66 10.13
C LEU A 321 21.23 2.03 11.01
N ARG A 322 20.15 1.29 10.89
CA ARG A 322 18.99 1.40 11.77
C ARG A 322 18.79 0.08 12.50
N CYS A 323 18.97 0.11 13.80
CA CYS A 323 18.76 -1.00 14.73
C CYS A 323 17.40 -0.78 15.40
N GLU A 324 16.42 -1.62 15.06
CA GLU A 324 15.06 -1.50 15.60
C GLU A 324 14.66 -2.79 16.29
N GLU A 325 14.19 -2.68 17.52
CA GLU A 325 13.65 -3.78 18.32
C GLU A 325 12.19 -3.52 18.68
N LYS A 326 11.37 -4.57 18.65
CA LYS A 326 9.96 -4.54 19.01
C LYS A 326 9.65 -5.63 20.02
N ILE A 327 9.06 -5.25 21.15
CA ILE A 327 8.57 -6.20 22.15
C ILE A 327 7.06 -6.43 22.00
N SER A 328 6.69 -7.70 22.10
CA SER A 328 5.33 -8.22 22.17
C SER A 328 5.20 -9.11 23.39
N LEU A 329 4.52 -8.63 24.43
CA LEU A 329 4.38 -9.31 25.72
C LEU A 329 2.90 -9.43 26.10
N THR A 330 2.55 -10.57 26.68
CA THR A 330 1.23 -10.84 27.26
C THR A 330 1.41 -11.54 28.61
N CYS A 331 0.92 -10.90 29.67
CA CYS A 331 0.96 -11.41 31.04
C CYS A 331 -0.46 -11.68 31.57
N GLY A 332 -0.59 -12.64 32.48
CA GLY A 332 -1.80 -12.83 33.28
C GLY A 332 -1.88 -11.87 34.46
N ARG A 333 -3.06 -11.83 35.11
CA ARG A 333 -3.34 -11.01 36.31
C ARG A 333 -2.48 -11.34 37.52
N ASP A 334 -2.04 -12.58 37.58
CA ASP A 334 -1.18 -13.11 38.63
C ASP A 334 0.31 -12.76 38.43
N GLY A 335 0.63 -11.99 37.38
CA GLY A 335 2.00 -11.67 36.99
C GLY A 335 2.65 -12.75 36.12
N GLY A 336 1.94 -13.87 35.85
CA GLY A 336 2.45 -14.98 35.07
C GLY A 336 2.69 -14.61 33.61
N LEU A 337 3.91 -14.81 33.11
CA LEU A 337 4.23 -14.52 31.71
C LEU A 337 3.66 -15.59 30.78
N GLN A 338 2.68 -15.25 29.96
CA GLN A 338 2.11 -16.19 28.99
C GLN A 338 3.00 -16.31 27.75
N ASN A 339 3.44 -15.18 27.21
CA ASN A 339 4.35 -15.13 26.07
C ASN A 339 5.05 -13.76 26.00
N MET A 340 6.36 -13.79 25.79
CA MET A 340 7.15 -12.62 25.44
C MET A 340 7.94 -12.93 24.17
N GLU A 341 7.84 -12.03 23.19
CA GLU A 341 8.61 -12.06 21.97
C GLU A 341 9.29 -10.71 21.74
N VAL A 342 10.60 -10.71 21.52
CA VAL A 342 11.34 -9.53 21.06
C VAL A 342 11.86 -9.81 19.67
N LEU A 343 11.41 -8.99 18.71
CA LEU A 343 11.83 -9.03 17.33
C LEU A 343 12.72 -7.84 17.03
N GLY A 344 13.96 -8.10 16.66
CA GLY A 344 14.88 -7.04 16.27
C GLY A 344 15.41 -7.20 14.84
N MET A 345 15.81 -6.09 14.25
CA MET A 345 16.43 -6.08 12.93
C MET A 345 17.43 -4.93 12.76
N ILE A 346 18.51 -5.22 12.05
CA ILE A 346 19.44 -4.20 11.53
C ILE A 346 19.15 -4.00 10.06
N THR A 347 18.82 -2.76 9.72
CA THR A 347 18.66 -2.27 8.35
C THR A 347 19.88 -1.44 7.97
N LEU A 348 20.51 -1.80 6.86
CA LEU A 348 21.64 -1.10 6.27
C LEU A 348 21.16 -0.29 5.06
N ARG A 349 21.55 0.98 5.02
CA ARG A 349 21.39 1.86 3.87
C ARG A 349 22.75 2.41 3.45
N VAL A 350 23.08 2.26 2.17
CA VAL A 350 24.32 2.78 1.59
C VAL A 350 23.98 3.82 0.53
N ALA A 351 24.46 5.06 0.70
CA ALA A 351 24.22 6.16 -0.23
C ALA A 351 25.34 6.36 -1.25
N ASP A 352 26.58 6.00 -0.91
CA ASP A 352 27.76 6.20 -1.76
C ASP A 352 28.24 4.88 -2.40
N GLU A 353 28.46 4.91 -3.71
CA GLU A 353 28.96 3.78 -4.51
C GLU A 353 30.33 3.29 -4.02
N LYS A 354 31.18 4.20 -3.53
CA LYS A 354 32.51 3.85 -2.98
C LYS A 354 32.40 2.96 -1.74
N ASN A 355 31.30 3.06 -1.00
CA ASN A 355 31.04 2.28 0.20
C ASN A 355 30.04 1.13 -0.06
N GLY A 356 29.81 0.77 -1.32
CA GLY A 356 28.93 -0.34 -1.69
C GLY A 356 29.45 -1.70 -1.23
N ARG A 357 30.78 -1.88 -1.12
CA ARG A 357 31.42 -3.14 -0.70
C ARG A 357 31.93 -3.04 0.74
N ILE A 358 31.06 -3.35 1.71
CA ILE A 358 31.36 -3.25 3.14
C ILE A 358 31.08 -4.54 3.91
N ARG A 359 31.66 -4.64 5.09
CA ARG A 359 31.42 -5.67 6.11
C ARG A 359 31.11 -5.00 7.45
N LEU A 360 30.15 -5.57 8.16
CA LEU A 360 29.72 -5.09 9.48
C LEU A 360 30.19 -6.09 10.53
N THR A 361 30.95 -5.65 11.52
CA THR A 361 31.29 -6.46 12.69
C THR A 361 30.22 -6.25 13.75
N ILE A 362 29.57 -7.33 14.15
CA ILE A 362 28.52 -7.33 15.18
C ILE A 362 29.13 -7.71 16.52
N ASN A 363 28.85 -6.94 17.55
CA ASN A 363 29.07 -7.35 18.93
C ASN A 363 27.77 -7.98 19.44
N ASN A 364 27.86 -9.21 19.94
CA ASN A 364 26.74 -9.93 20.52
C ASN A 364 27.10 -10.33 21.95
N GLY A 365 26.70 -9.48 22.91
CA GLY A 365 26.83 -9.73 24.34
C GLY A 365 25.60 -10.42 24.93
N ASP A 366 24.59 -10.75 24.11
CA ASP A 366 23.33 -11.29 24.58
C ASP A 366 23.49 -12.69 25.21
N LYS A 367 22.96 -12.84 26.42
CA LYS A 367 22.92 -14.10 27.17
C LYS A 367 21.51 -14.70 27.27
N LYS A 368 20.51 -14.05 26.65
CA LYS A 368 19.08 -14.33 26.77
C LYS A 368 18.63 -15.43 25.81
N GLY A 369 19.52 -15.94 24.95
CA GLY A 369 19.23 -17.06 24.04
C GLY A 369 18.60 -16.61 22.72
N VAL A 370 18.93 -15.40 22.26
CA VAL A 370 18.42 -14.81 21.02
C VAL A 370 18.75 -15.66 19.80
N GLN A 371 17.75 -15.91 18.94
CA GLN A 371 17.92 -16.60 17.67
C GLN A 371 18.22 -15.62 16.54
N LEU A 372 19.40 -15.75 15.94
CA LEU A 372 19.89 -14.86 14.88
C LEU A 372 19.60 -15.43 13.49
N GLN A 373 19.09 -14.60 12.58
CA GLN A 373 18.85 -14.93 11.18
C GLN A 373 19.46 -13.87 10.26
N THR A 374 20.41 -14.29 9.42
CA THR A 374 21.04 -13.43 8.42
C THR A 374 20.29 -13.43 7.09
N HIS A 375 20.41 -12.34 6.33
CA HIS A 375 19.81 -12.24 5.01
C HIS A 375 20.35 -13.34 4.05
N PRO A 376 19.55 -13.88 3.09
CA PRO A 376 20.00 -14.94 2.19
C PRO A 376 21.26 -14.64 1.36
N ASN A 377 21.52 -13.36 1.09
CA ASN A 377 22.70 -12.89 0.35
C ASN A 377 23.94 -12.67 1.23
N VAL A 378 23.82 -12.80 2.55
CA VAL A 378 24.92 -12.66 3.52
C VAL A 378 25.64 -14.00 3.70
N ASP A 379 26.95 -13.96 3.87
CA ASP A 379 27.76 -15.14 4.16
C ASP A 379 27.50 -15.64 5.59
N LYS A 380 26.76 -16.74 5.69
CA LYS A 380 26.41 -17.38 6.97
C LYS A 380 27.65 -17.91 7.70
N LYS A 381 28.66 -18.41 6.97
CA LYS A 381 29.85 -19.00 7.60
C LYS A 381 30.68 -17.92 8.27
N LEU A 382 30.89 -16.81 7.57
CA LEU A 382 31.61 -15.66 8.09
C LEU A 382 30.94 -15.08 9.35
N PHE A 383 29.61 -15.02 9.35
CA PHE A 383 28.86 -14.57 10.53
C PHE A 383 29.01 -15.55 11.71
N THR A 384 28.89 -16.85 11.49
CA THR A 384 29.00 -17.85 12.57
C THR A 384 30.40 -17.94 13.16
N THR A 385 31.46 -17.76 12.37
CA THR A 385 32.84 -17.87 12.86
C THR A 385 33.35 -16.56 13.46
N ASP A 386 33.12 -15.43 12.80
CA ASP A 386 33.76 -14.16 13.14
C ASP A 386 32.77 -13.06 13.59
N SER A 387 31.47 -13.35 13.64
CA SER A 387 30.41 -12.35 13.89
C SER A 387 30.44 -11.17 12.90
N VAL A 388 30.85 -11.45 11.65
CA VAL A 388 30.92 -10.45 10.58
C VAL A 388 29.84 -10.68 9.53
N LEU A 389 29.02 -9.65 9.27
CA LEU A 389 28.05 -9.62 8.19
C LEU A 389 28.68 -9.04 6.93
N GLY A 390 28.75 -9.85 5.87
CA GLY A 390 29.16 -9.43 4.53
C GLY A 390 28.41 -10.21 3.46
N LEU A 391 28.35 -9.68 2.24
CA LEU A 391 27.74 -10.40 1.11
C LEU A 391 28.55 -11.65 0.77
N LYS A 392 27.86 -12.73 0.34
CA LYS A 392 28.48 -13.99 -0.11
C LYS A 392 29.47 -13.78 -1.27
N ASN A 393 29.12 -12.86 -2.16
CA ASN A 393 29.98 -12.48 -3.29
C ASN A 393 30.67 -11.17 -2.92
N PRO A 394 31.99 -11.18 -2.62
CA PRO A 394 32.71 -9.96 -2.22
C PRO A 394 32.77 -8.92 -3.33
N ASP A 395 32.66 -9.33 -4.60
CA ASP A 395 32.65 -8.44 -5.76
C ASP A 395 31.33 -7.66 -5.91
N LYS A 396 30.26 -8.11 -5.25
CA LYS A 396 28.94 -7.50 -5.33
C LYS A 396 28.78 -6.42 -4.26
N SER A 397 28.25 -5.26 -4.64
CA SER A 397 27.89 -4.19 -3.72
C SER A 397 26.48 -4.34 -3.15
N PHE A 398 26.26 -3.77 -1.95
CA PHE A 398 24.92 -3.52 -1.45
C PHE A 398 24.17 -2.55 -2.39
N PRO A 399 22.85 -2.70 -2.56
CA PRO A 399 22.07 -1.82 -3.41
C PRO A 399 22.09 -0.38 -2.87
N LEU A 400 22.39 0.57 -3.74
CA LEU A 400 22.49 1.98 -3.38
C LEU A 400 21.12 2.58 -3.11
N ASN A 401 21.05 3.42 -2.07
CA ASN A 401 19.84 4.13 -1.62
C ASN A 401 18.64 3.22 -1.34
N ASN A 402 18.88 1.94 -1.05
CA ASN A 402 17.85 0.98 -0.68
C ASN A 402 18.11 0.43 0.71
N ASP A 403 17.03 0.24 1.48
CA ASP A 403 17.08 -0.26 2.83
C ASP A 403 17.12 -1.80 2.81
N VAL A 404 18.23 -2.36 3.31
CA VAL A 404 18.45 -3.81 3.31
C VAL A 404 18.52 -4.33 4.74
N GLY A 405 17.56 -5.16 5.13
CA GLY A 405 17.63 -5.90 6.39
C GLY A 405 18.74 -6.96 6.34
N VAL A 406 19.86 -6.73 7.04
CA VAL A 406 21.06 -7.59 6.98
C VAL A 406 21.06 -8.69 8.04
N LEU A 407 20.50 -8.39 9.22
CA LEU A 407 20.38 -9.30 10.35
C LEU A 407 19.02 -9.08 11.01
N LYS A 408 18.36 -10.18 11.36
CA LYS A 408 17.15 -10.21 12.18
C LYS A 408 17.39 -11.10 13.37
N TRP A 409 16.75 -10.79 14.48
CA TRP A 409 16.75 -11.67 15.63
C TRP A 409 15.37 -11.80 16.25
N ARG A 410 15.18 -12.95 16.90
CA ARG A 410 13.97 -13.28 17.64
C ARG A 410 14.37 -13.87 18.98
N LEU A 411 13.93 -13.23 20.04
CA LEU A 411 13.88 -13.80 21.38
C LEU A 411 12.42 -14.22 21.62
N GLN A 412 12.19 -15.46 22.01
CA GLN A 412 10.87 -15.89 22.47
C GLN A 412 11.04 -16.63 23.78
N THR A 413 10.30 -16.21 24.80
CA THR A 413 10.43 -16.72 26.15
C THR A 413 9.09 -16.68 26.88
N THR A 414 8.99 -17.50 27.92
CA THR A 414 7.94 -17.50 28.94
C THR A 414 8.55 -17.31 30.33
N ASP A 415 9.82 -16.90 30.40
CA ASP A 415 10.53 -16.62 31.64
C ASP A 415 10.23 -15.19 32.12
N GLU A 416 9.59 -15.10 33.29
CA GLU A 416 9.18 -13.84 33.94
C GLU A 416 10.36 -12.94 34.29
N THR A 417 11.56 -13.49 34.48
CA THR A 417 12.77 -12.72 34.82
C THR A 417 13.29 -11.87 33.66
N LEU A 418 12.76 -12.08 32.46
CA LEU A 418 13.15 -11.34 31.26
C LEU A 418 12.20 -10.17 30.97
N ILE A 419 11.15 -9.96 31.77
CA ILE A 419 10.20 -8.86 31.58
C ILE A 419 10.93 -7.53 31.84
N PRO A 420 10.97 -6.57 30.90
CA PRO A 420 11.70 -5.32 31.10
C PRO A 420 11.05 -4.40 32.15
N LEU A 421 9.72 -4.36 32.19
CA LEU A 421 8.93 -3.51 33.10
C LEU A 421 7.73 -4.28 33.63
N THR A 422 7.82 -4.78 34.86
CA THR A 422 6.70 -5.48 35.49
C THR A 422 5.62 -4.48 35.88
N ILE A 423 4.36 -4.81 35.57
CA ILE A 423 3.19 -4.05 36.01
C ILE A 423 2.33 -4.95 36.86
N ASN A 424 2.06 -4.52 38.09
CA ASN A 424 1.16 -5.19 39.02
C ASN A 424 -0.10 -4.34 39.16
N CYS A 425 -1.27 -4.92 38.92
CA CYS A 425 -2.56 -4.22 39.02
C CYS A 425 -3.46 -4.98 39.99
N TRP A 426 -3.79 -4.36 41.12
CA TRP A 426 -4.57 -4.94 42.20
C TRP A 426 -5.87 -4.15 42.41
N PRO A 427 -6.95 -4.49 41.69
CA PRO A 427 -8.27 -3.96 41.98
C PRO A 427 -8.88 -4.61 43.24
N SER A 428 -9.35 -3.79 44.16
CA SER A 428 -10.01 -4.17 45.41
C SER A 428 -11.42 -3.58 45.47
N GLU A 429 -12.43 -4.41 45.70
CA GLU A 429 -13.81 -3.93 45.83
C GLU A 429 -14.01 -3.18 47.16
N SER A 430 -14.58 -1.97 47.09
CA SER A 430 -14.90 -1.13 48.24
C SER A 430 -16.40 -0.83 48.30
N ALA A 431 -16.88 -0.28 49.43
CA ALA A 431 -18.32 -0.09 49.67
C ALA A 431 -19.02 0.86 48.66
N THR A 432 -18.25 1.71 47.98
CA THR A 432 -18.75 2.73 47.04
C THR A 432 -18.21 2.58 45.62
N GLY A 433 -17.37 1.57 45.35
CA GLY A 433 -16.74 1.36 44.04
C GLY A 433 -15.64 0.30 44.08
N CYS A 434 -14.63 0.46 43.24
CA CYS A 434 -13.42 -0.35 43.24
C CYS A 434 -12.21 0.59 43.40
N ASP A 435 -11.35 0.26 44.35
CA ASP A 435 -10.07 0.92 44.56
C ASP A 435 -9.01 0.12 43.82
N VAL A 436 -8.25 0.75 42.94
CA VAL A 436 -7.28 0.09 42.08
C VAL A 436 -5.90 0.66 42.42
N ASN A 437 -4.99 -0.21 42.86
CA ASN A 437 -3.58 0.12 43.03
C ASN A 437 -2.77 -0.52 41.90
N ILE A 438 -1.97 0.28 41.21
CA ILE A 438 -1.13 -0.15 40.10
C ILE A 438 0.30 0.26 40.38
N GLU A 439 1.21 -0.68 40.29
CA GLU A 439 2.63 -0.48 40.55
C GLU A 439 3.43 -0.94 39.34
N TYR A 440 4.51 -0.21 39.02
CA TYR A 440 5.50 -0.69 38.06
C TYR A 440 6.84 -0.95 38.76
N GLU A 441 7.60 -1.90 38.20
CA GLU A 441 8.97 -2.18 38.61
C GLU A 441 9.85 -2.44 37.38
N LEU A 442 10.89 -1.64 37.21
CA LEU A 442 11.90 -1.79 36.15
C LEU A 442 12.86 -2.93 36.54
N GLN A 443 12.80 -4.06 35.83
CA GLN A 443 13.72 -5.18 36.07
C GLN A 443 15.04 -5.03 35.29
N GLU A 444 14.99 -4.48 34.08
CA GLU A 444 16.18 -4.31 33.24
C GLU A 444 16.82 -2.93 33.48
N GLU A 445 17.73 -2.87 34.46
CA GLU A 445 18.37 -1.61 34.89
C GLU A 445 19.26 -0.96 33.82
N ALA A 446 19.64 -1.71 32.79
CA ALA A 446 20.42 -1.18 31.66
C ALA A 446 19.57 -0.32 30.70
N LEU A 447 18.24 -0.39 30.81
CA LEU A 447 17.32 0.35 29.94
C LEU A 447 16.82 1.63 30.58
N GLU A 448 16.74 2.66 29.74
CA GLU A 448 16.07 3.92 30.03
C GLU A 448 14.83 4.00 29.16
N LEU A 449 13.65 3.89 29.77
CA LEU A 449 12.37 3.94 29.08
C LEU A 449 11.87 5.39 29.07
N ASN A 450 11.57 5.91 27.89
CA ASN A 450 11.07 7.25 27.68
C ASN A 450 9.60 7.20 27.24
N ASP A 451 8.85 8.24 27.60
CA ASP A 451 7.42 8.40 27.29
C ASP A 451 6.60 7.14 27.63
N VAL A 452 6.78 6.65 28.87
CA VAL A 452 6.06 5.46 29.35
C VAL A 452 4.61 5.85 29.63
N VAL A 453 3.68 5.13 29.00
CA VAL A 453 2.25 5.32 29.15
C VAL A 453 1.60 3.98 29.49
N ILE A 454 1.02 3.89 30.68
CA ILE A 454 0.25 2.74 31.15
C ILE A 454 -1.24 3.10 31.01
N SER A 455 -1.92 2.45 30.07
CA SER A 455 -3.32 2.69 29.71
C SER A 455 -4.21 1.67 30.39
N ILE A 456 -5.09 2.13 31.27
CA ILE A 456 -5.98 1.31 32.09
C ILE A 456 -7.41 1.58 31.64
N PRO A 457 -8.12 0.55 31.13
CA PRO A 457 -9.55 0.69 30.84
C PRO A 457 -10.33 1.07 32.10
N VAL A 458 -11.32 1.94 31.95
CA VAL A 458 -12.27 2.27 33.02
C VAL A 458 -13.70 2.04 32.53
N PRO A 459 -14.65 1.69 33.41
CA PRO A 459 -16.04 1.49 33.01
C PRO A 459 -16.67 2.74 32.37
N ALA A 460 -17.59 2.56 31.42
CA ALA A 460 -18.30 3.68 30.81
C ALA A 460 -19.44 4.18 31.71
N GLY A 461 -19.63 5.49 31.79
CA GLY A 461 -20.81 6.11 32.44
C GLY A 461 -20.74 6.23 33.97
N VAL A 462 -19.59 5.94 34.58
CA VAL A 462 -19.38 5.98 36.04
C VAL A 462 -18.72 7.27 36.56
N GLY A 463 -18.46 8.23 35.67
CA GLY A 463 -17.76 9.48 36.00
C GLY A 463 -16.25 9.39 35.83
N ALA A 464 -15.52 10.39 36.29
CA ALA A 464 -14.06 10.39 36.26
C ALA A 464 -13.49 9.64 37.48
N PRO A 465 -12.40 8.86 37.33
CA PRO A 465 -11.74 8.22 38.46
C PRO A 465 -11.19 9.27 39.42
N VAL A 466 -11.33 9.00 40.73
CA VAL A 466 -10.76 9.82 41.79
C VAL A 466 -9.34 9.33 42.02
N ILE A 467 -8.35 10.14 41.66
CA ILE A 467 -6.94 9.79 41.83
C ILE A 467 -6.53 10.02 43.29
N GLY A 468 -5.88 9.03 43.88
CA GLY A 468 -5.23 9.08 45.18
C GLY A 468 -3.74 9.42 45.02
N ASP A 469 -2.88 8.53 45.52
CA ASP A 469 -1.43 8.66 45.35
C ASP A 469 -1.02 8.35 43.91
N LEU A 470 -0.15 9.20 43.34
CA LEU A 470 0.28 9.11 41.95
C LEU A 470 1.72 9.56 41.82
N ASP A 471 2.54 8.70 41.22
CA ASP A 471 3.86 9.07 40.71
C ASP A 471 3.77 9.50 39.25
N GLY A 472 4.16 10.74 38.91
CA GLY A 472 4.11 11.24 37.53
C GLY A 472 2.81 11.99 37.20
N GLU A 473 2.30 11.81 35.98
CA GLU A 473 1.11 12.51 35.50
C GLU A 473 0.01 11.52 35.07
N TYR A 474 -1.25 11.95 35.11
CA TYR A 474 -2.36 11.15 34.60
C TYR A 474 -3.19 11.94 33.59
N ARG A 475 -3.82 11.22 32.66
CA ARG A 475 -4.79 11.76 31.71
C ARG A 475 -5.98 10.81 31.62
N HIS A 476 -7.17 11.34 31.88
CA HIS A 476 -8.40 10.60 31.71
C HIS A 476 -9.06 10.93 30.36
N ASP A 477 -9.14 9.95 29.47
CA ASP A 477 -9.89 10.06 28.21
C ASP A 477 -11.30 9.49 28.40
N SER A 478 -12.26 10.36 28.68
CA SER A 478 -13.67 9.99 28.87
C SER A 478 -14.36 9.48 27.59
N ARG A 479 -13.79 9.70 26.39
CA ARG A 479 -14.37 9.19 25.14
C ARG A 479 -13.96 7.74 24.90
N ARG A 480 -12.72 7.40 25.25
CA ARG A 480 -12.18 6.04 25.14
C ARG A 480 -12.45 5.21 26.40
N ASN A 481 -12.86 5.85 27.50
CA ASN A 481 -12.98 5.26 28.84
C ASN A 481 -11.65 4.62 29.25
N VAL A 482 -10.57 5.40 29.19
CA VAL A 482 -9.23 4.96 29.55
C VAL A 482 -8.58 5.99 30.46
N LEU A 483 -7.95 5.52 31.54
CA LEU A 483 -7.04 6.27 32.37
C LEU A 483 -5.61 5.99 31.89
N GLU A 484 -4.94 7.02 31.39
CA GLU A 484 -3.54 6.97 30.97
C GLU A 484 -2.65 7.49 32.09
N TRP A 485 -1.77 6.64 32.61
CA TRP A 485 -0.70 7.00 33.52
C TRP A 485 0.57 7.28 32.73
N CYS A 486 1.06 8.50 32.80
CA CYS A 486 2.17 9.03 32.00
C CYS A 486 3.41 9.28 32.87
N LEU A 487 4.50 8.60 32.53
CA LEU A 487 5.80 8.72 33.18
C LEU A 487 6.82 9.14 32.11
N PRO A 488 7.39 10.37 32.18
CA PRO A 488 8.28 10.87 31.14
C PRO A 488 9.52 10.00 30.92
N VAL A 489 10.13 9.54 32.02
CA VAL A 489 11.34 8.69 32.01
C VAL A 489 11.23 7.69 33.15
N VAL A 490 11.56 6.42 32.89
CA VAL A 490 11.75 5.35 33.87
C VAL A 490 13.14 4.75 33.67
N ASP A 491 13.98 4.87 34.70
CA ASP A 491 15.38 4.47 34.74
C ASP A 491 15.78 3.91 36.12
N VAL A 492 17.07 3.69 36.33
CA VAL A 492 17.65 3.16 37.58
C VAL A 492 17.40 4.06 38.81
N ASN A 493 17.08 5.34 38.64
CA ASN A 493 16.83 6.28 39.73
C ASN A 493 15.36 6.23 40.19
N ASN A 494 14.44 5.82 39.33
CA ASN A 494 13.01 5.68 39.62
C ASN A 494 12.46 4.32 39.19
N LYS A 495 13.13 3.26 39.67
CA LYS A 495 12.84 1.85 39.36
C LYS A 495 11.40 1.45 39.64
N THR A 496 10.77 2.04 40.65
CA THR A 496 9.41 1.72 41.08
C THR A 496 8.57 2.98 41.10
N GLY A 497 7.26 2.83 40.84
CA GLY A 497 6.28 3.87 41.10
C GLY A 497 4.89 3.27 41.24
N SER A 498 3.97 4.04 41.81
CA SER A 498 2.58 3.63 42.05
C SER A 498 1.55 4.64 41.56
N LEU A 499 0.36 4.13 41.27
CA LEU A 499 -0.84 4.87 40.97
C LEU A 499 -2.03 4.21 41.66
N GLU A 500 -2.67 4.98 42.54
CA GLU A 500 -3.90 4.60 43.22
C GLU A 500 -5.06 5.44 42.71
N PHE A 501 -6.18 4.79 42.38
CA PHE A 501 -7.41 5.50 42.04
C PHE A 501 -8.65 4.71 42.46
N SER A 502 -9.75 5.44 42.68
CA SER A 502 -11.04 4.89 43.04
C SER A 502 -12.07 5.23 41.96
N VAL A 503 -12.82 4.22 41.48
CA VAL A 503 -13.92 4.42 40.52
C VAL A 503 -14.97 3.33 40.68
N ALA A 504 -16.24 3.64 40.41
CA ALA A 504 -17.28 2.62 40.43
C ALA A 504 -17.08 1.65 39.27
N GLY A 505 -16.99 0.35 39.55
CA GLY A 505 -16.70 -0.69 38.55
C GLY A 505 -16.48 -2.04 39.19
N GLN A 506 -16.26 -3.07 38.36
CA GLN A 506 -15.82 -4.39 38.79
C GLN A 506 -14.32 -4.58 38.50
N PRO A 507 -13.61 -5.44 39.25
CA PRO A 507 -12.20 -5.76 39.00
C PRO A 507 -11.86 -6.14 37.56
N ASN A 508 -12.79 -6.78 36.85
CA ASN A 508 -12.61 -7.20 35.46
C ASN A 508 -12.62 -6.05 34.45
N ASP A 509 -13.18 -4.90 34.81
CA ASP A 509 -13.35 -3.76 33.90
C ASP A 509 -12.04 -2.99 33.68
N PHE A 510 -11.03 -3.22 34.53
CA PHE A 510 -9.72 -2.55 34.49
C PHE A 510 -8.68 -3.27 33.63
N PHE A 511 -9.10 -4.31 32.91
CA PHE A 511 -8.23 -5.11 32.06
C PHE A 511 -8.77 -5.15 30.61
N PRO A 512 -7.89 -5.30 29.61
CA PRO A 512 -6.44 -5.43 29.73
C PRO A 512 -5.75 -4.09 29.98
N VAL A 513 -4.68 -4.11 30.79
CA VAL A 513 -3.80 -2.95 30.96
C VAL A 513 -2.77 -2.95 29.83
N ASN A 514 -2.65 -1.85 29.11
CA ASN A 514 -1.74 -1.71 27.98
C ASN A 514 -0.57 -0.80 28.34
N VAL A 515 0.66 -1.21 28.02
CA VAL A 515 1.86 -0.37 28.24
C VAL A 515 2.44 0.06 26.90
N SER A 516 2.94 1.28 26.83
CA SER A 516 3.67 1.81 25.69
C SER A 516 4.87 2.58 26.20
N PHE A 517 6.04 2.37 25.61
CA PHE A 517 7.23 3.18 25.87
C PHE A 517 8.13 3.20 24.63
N ILE A 518 9.14 4.05 24.66
CA ILE A 518 10.20 4.12 23.66
C ILE A 518 11.55 4.12 24.40
N SER A 519 12.51 3.33 23.96
CA SER A 519 13.89 3.45 24.45
C SER A 519 14.87 3.65 23.30
N LYS A 520 15.95 4.38 23.57
CA LYS A 520 17.10 4.52 22.67
C LYS A 520 18.14 3.42 22.88
N GLY A 521 18.03 2.68 23.99
CA GLY A 521 18.81 1.49 24.27
C GLY A 521 18.23 0.26 23.56
N ASN A 522 19.08 -0.75 23.35
CA ASN A 522 18.62 -2.06 22.92
C ASN A 522 18.35 -2.95 24.13
N TYR A 523 17.30 -3.75 24.05
CA TYR A 523 16.98 -4.79 25.02
C TYR A 523 17.87 -6.04 24.84
N CYS A 524 18.12 -6.45 23.59
CA CYS A 524 19.15 -7.46 23.30
C CYS A 524 20.49 -6.76 23.06
N ASP A 525 21.57 -7.20 23.72
CA ASP A 525 22.90 -6.57 23.63
C ASP A 525 23.62 -6.88 22.29
N ILE A 526 22.97 -6.46 21.20
CA ILE A 526 23.38 -6.63 19.81
C ILE A 526 23.65 -5.23 19.27
N THR A 527 24.91 -4.94 18.97
CA THR A 527 25.34 -3.64 18.47
C THR A 527 26.31 -3.80 17.31
N VAL A 528 26.36 -2.79 16.43
CA VAL A 528 27.33 -2.78 15.34
C VAL A 528 28.61 -2.11 15.83
N ALA A 529 29.67 -2.90 15.99
CA ALA A 529 30.94 -2.42 16.53
C ALA A 529 31.76 -1.64 15.48
N LYS A 530 31.79 -2.13 14.23
CA LYS A 530 32.64 -1.55 13.19
C LYS A 530 32.08 -1.83 11.80
N VAL A 531 32.32 -0.88 10.88
CA VAL A 531 32.09 -1.05 9.44
C VAL A 531 33.42 -0.90 8.71
N CYS A 532 33.76 -1.87 7.86
CA CYS A 532 35.00 -1.88 7.07
C CYS A 532 34.69 -2.12 5.59
N GLN A 533 35.49 -1.55 4.68
CA GLN A 533 35.44 -1.95 3.28
C GLN A 533 35.96 -3.39 3.10
N VAL A 534 35.41 -4.09 2.11
CA VAL A 534 35.88 -5.44 1.72
C VAL A 534 37.31 -5.35 1.19
N ASP A 535 37.59 -4.33 0.39
CA ASP A 535 38.91 -4.08 -0.18
C ASP A 535 39.77 -3.31 0.83
N GLY A 536 40.85 -3.93 1.31
CA GLY A 536 41.82 -3.29 2.20
C GLY A 536 41.41 -3.13 3.66
N GLN A 537 40.22 -3.62 4.08
CA GLN A 537 39.72 -3.54 5.47
C GLN A 537 39.73 -2.12 6.08
N VAL A 538 39.63 -1.10 5.23
CA VAL A 538 39.66 0.29 5.68
C VAL A 538 38.38 0.61 6.46
N PRO A 539 38.46 1.17 7.68
CA PRO A 539 37.28 1.56 8.43
C PRO A 539 36.46 2.63 7.69
N VAL A 540 35.15 2.44 7.63
CA VAL A 540 34.20 3.38 7.02
C VAL A 540 33.44 4.09 8.13
N ARG A 541 33.30 5.41 8.03
CA ARG A 541 32.43 6.17 8.93
C ARG A 541 30.97 5.82 8.66
N PHE A 542 30.22 5.55 9.71
CA PHE A 542 28.81 5.22 9.62
C PHE A 542 28.04 5.97 10.71
N SER A 543 26.75 6.14 10.46
CA SER A 543 25.77 6.61 11.46
C SER A 543 24.90 5.43 11.87
N SER A 544 24.50 5.38 13.13
CA SER A 544 23.59 4.35 13.66
C SER A 544 22.47 5.00 14.44
N GLU A 545 21.25 4.55 14.21
CA GLU A 545 20.08 4.85 15.03
C GLU A 545 19.63 3.56 15.72
N THR A 546 19.28 3.66 17.00
CA THR A 546 18.84 2.54 17.82
C THR A 546 17.50 2.89 18.46
N SER A 547 16.51 2.02 18.31
CA SER A 547 15.18 2.23 18.87
C SER A 547 14.56 0.92 19.35
N PHE A 548 14.14 0.88 20.61
CA PHE A 548 13.34 -0.19 21.19
C PHE A 548 11.90 0.31 21.42
N LEU A 549 10.95 -0.39 20.83
CA LEU A 549 9.54 0.02 20.73
C LEU A 549 8.63 -1.10 21.23
N VAL A 550 7.46 -0.71 21.72
CA VAL A 550 6.39 -1.65 22.04
C VAL A 550 5.49 -1.87 20.83
N ASP A 551 5.34 -3.12 20.39
CA ASP A 551 4.32 -3.54 19.43
C ASP A 551 3.05 -3.98 20.17
N LYS A 552 3.22 -4.82 21.19
CA LYS A 552 2.14 -5.26 22.08
C LYS A 552 2.64 -5.41 23.52
N TYR A 553 1.96 -4.85 24.49
CA TYR A 553 2.29 -5.06 25.91
C TYR A 553 0.99 -5.03 26.70
N GLU A 554 0.47 -6.21 27.03
CA GLU A 554 -0.85 -6.37 27.63
C GLU A 554 -0.79 -7.24 28.89
N ILE A 555 -1.42 -6.75 29.95
CA ILE A 555 -1.73 -7.52 31.15
C ILE A 555 -3.23 -7.81 31.11
N LEU A 556 -3.62 -9.09 30.99
CA LEU A 556 -4.99 -9.55 30.74
C LEU A 556 -5.83 -9.73 31.99
#